data_AF-A0A1S6H645-F1
#
_entry.id   AF-A0A1S6H645-F1
#
_cell.length_a   1.000
_cell.length_b   1.000
_cell.length_c   1.000
_cell.angle_alpha   90.00
_cell.angle_beta   90.00
_cell.angle_gamma   90.00
#
_symmetry.space_group_name_H-M   'P 1'
#
loop_
_entity.id
_entity.type
_entity.pdbx_description
1 polymer ?
#
loop_
_entity_poly.entity_id
_entity_poly.type
_entity_poly.pdbx_seq_one_letter_code
_entity_poly.pdbx_strand_id
1 'polypeptide(L)' 'MIESITKLVRDKMENVYQLDVPIHVVVEAGVSWGETKKI' A
#
# COMPACT_ATOMS: atom_id res chain seq x y z
N MET A 1 10.05 2.15 10.50
CA MET A 1 9.28 0.92 10.80
C MET A 1 7.99 0.87 10.00
N ILE A 2 7.11 1.89 10.09
CA ILE A 2 5.87 1.96 9.29
C ILE A 2 6.14 1.92 7.78
N GLU A 3 7.13 2.68 7.29
CA GLU A 3 7.50 2.68 5.86
C GLU A 3 7.86 1.30 5.31
N SER A 4 8.56 0.47 6.10
CA SER A 4 8.94 -0.89 5.70
C SER A 4 7.73 -1.81 5.59
N ILE A 5 6.76 -1.67 6.51
CA ILE A 5 5.49 -2.42 6.47
C ILE A 5 4.65 -1.95 5.28
N THR A 6 4.55 -0.64 5.07
CA THR A 6 3.85 -0.04 3.93
C THR A 6 4.40 -0.54 2.60
N LYS A 7 5.74 -0.58 2.46
CA LYS A 7 6.40 -1.10 1.27
C LYS A 7 6.10 -2.59 1.07
N LEU A 8 6.23 -3.41 2.12
CA LEU A 8 5.91 -4.83 2.06
C LEU A 8 4.46 -5.07 1.60
N VAL A 9 3.50 -4.33 2.17
CA VAL A 9 2.08 -4.48 1.83
C VAL A 9 1.80 -4.06 0.39
N ARG A 10 2.36 -2.92 -0.05
CA ARG A 10 2.25 -2.44 -1.43
C ARG A 10 2.78 -3.50 -2.41
N ASP A 11 4.01 -3.96 -2.19
CA ASP A 11 4.66 -4.94 -3.07
C ASP A 11 3.83 -6.24 -3.15
N LYS A 12 3.27 -6.72 -2.04
CA LYS A 12 2.46 -7.95 -2.01
C LYS A 12 1.11 -7.79 -2.70
N MET A 13 0.48 -6.62 -2.59
CA MET A 13 -0.81 -6.35 -3.25
C MET A 13 -0.64 -6.09 -4.74
N GLU A 14 0.37 -5.33 -5.15
CA GLU A 14 0.61 -5.05 -6.57
C GLU A 14 1.01 -6.32 -7.35
N ASN A 15 1.63 -7.30 -6.67
CA ASN A 15 2.06 -8.57 -7.25
C ASN A 15 1.17 -9.76 -6.86
N VAL A 16 -0.02 -9.53 -6.29
CA VAL A 16 -0.91 -10.62 -5.85
C VAL A 16 -1.35 -11.51 -7.01
N TYR A 17 -1.46 -10.92 -8.21
CA TYR A 17 -1.76 -11.63 -9.44
C TYR A 17 -1.08 -10.91 -10.61
N GLN A 18 -0.44 -11.67 -11.50
CA GLN A 18 0.14 -11.11 -12.71
C GLN A 18 -0.99 -10.83 -13.71
N LEU A 19 -1.34 -9.56 -13.83
CA LEU A 19 -2.25 -9.05 -14.85
C LEU A 19 -1.44 -8.47 -16.01
N ASP A 20 -2.07 -8.37 -17.19
CA ASP A 20 -1.49 -7.69 -18.35
C ASP A 20 -1.25 -6.19 -18.10
N VAL A 21 -1.87 -5.63 -17.06
CA VAL A 21 -1.71 -4.24 -16.61
C VAL A 21 -1.26 -4.20 -15.15
N PRO A 22 -0.35 -3.27 -14.79
CA PRO A 22 0.12 -3.17 -13.42
C PRO A 22 -0.99 -2.69 -12.47
N ILE A 23 -1.11 -3.34 -11.32
CA ILE A 23 -1.93 -2.85 -10.21
C ILE A 23 -1.13 -1.78 -9.48
N HIS A 24 -1.72 -0.61 -9.24
CA HIS A 24 -1.12 0.43 -8.42
C HIS A 24 -1.85 0.55 -7.08
N VAL A 25 -1.14 0.36 -5.97
CA VAL A 25 -1.72 0.40 -4.63
C VAL A 25 -1.28 1.67 -3.89
N VAL A 26 -2.26 2.53 -3.59
CA VAL A 26 -2.06 3.69 -2.72
C VAL A 26 -2.22 3.24 -1.27
N VAL A 27 -1.21 3.54 -0.45
CA VAL A 27 -1.25 3.27 0.99
C VAL A 27 -1.26 4.59 1.72
N GLU A 28 -2.20 4.73 2.63
CA GLU A 28 -2.28 5.84 3.56
C GLU A 28 -2.28 5.26 4.98
N ALA A 29 -1.62 5.92 5.92
CA ALA A 29 -1.75 5.56 7.33
C ALA A 29 -1.94 6.78 8.22
N GLY A 30 -2.61 6.56 9.34
CA GLY A 30 -2.97 7.55 10.34
C GLY A 30 -3.47 6.84 11.59
N VAL A 31 -3.76 7.62 12.64
CA VAL A 31 -4.24 7.07 13.92
C VAL A 31 -5.68 6.56 13.80
N SER A 32 -6.44 7.09 12.86
CA SER A 32 -7.84 6.73 12.58
C SER A 32 -8.14 6.79 11.08
N TRP A 33 -9.22 6.13 10.64
CA TRP A 33 -9.61 6.05 9.22
C TRP A 33 -9.89 7.40 8.55
N GLY A 34 -10.26 8.44 9.31
CA GLY A 34 -10.49 9.79 8.78
C GLY A 34 -9.25 10.70 8.79
N GLU A 35 -8.15 10.24 9.39
CA GLU A 35 -6.93 11.00 9.58
C GLU A 35 -5.73 10.36 8.87
N THR A 36 -5.98 9.49 7.90
CA THR A 36 -4.93 8.87 7.10
C THR A 36 -4.28 9.91 6.21
N LYS A 37 -2.95 9.82 6.07
CA LYS A 37 -2.19 10.59 5.10
C LYS A 37 -1.40 9.64 4.22
N LYS A 38 -1.19 10.06 2.97
CA LYS A 38 -0.33 9.35 2.04
C LYS A 38 1.07 9.23 2.62
N ILE A 39 1.59 8.00 2.60
CA ILE A 39 2.95 7.66 3.05
C ILE A 39 3.82 7.33 1.83
#